data_AF-A0A7X6V802-F1
#
_entry.id   AF-A0A7X6V802-F1
#
_cell.length_a   1.000
_cell.length_b   1.000
_cell.length_c   1.000
_cell.angle_alpha   90.00
_cell.angle_beta   90.00
_cell.angle_gamma   90.00
#
_symmetry.space_group_name_H-M   'P 1'
#
loop_
_entity.id
_entity.type
_entity.pdbx_description
1 polymer ?
#
loop_
_entity_poly.entity_id
_entity_poly.type
_entity_poly.pdbx_seq_one_letter_code
_entity_poly.pdbx_strand_id
1 'polypeptide(L)'
;MPSRSKTFRVKIDIVLASLLFICGIFGFIYSVRTSIALISYKKVKYGFFPGSRKEVPQIYNSIEASRKAFNAHKLYPQNYYFPSYAAFCSLENAYDADSREEHRQHIERAMHFSQLALNINPGEPEARMVYALALAEKGEVNESISYWESEVVKKEFWNPAHHEFLAKLYNRASDPENLKKAVNELPFIHDSELRKELIELKKILEK
;
A
#
# COMPACT_ATOMS: atom_id res chain seq x y z
N MET A 1 -54.29 -38.96 2.12
CA MET A 1 -53.70 -37.88 2.95
C MET A 1 -52.19 -37.96 2.85
N PRO A 2 -51.47 -36.91 2.40
CA PRO A 2 -50.01 -36.94 2.37
C PRO A 2 -49.45 -37.12 3.79
N SER A 3 -48.49 -38.03 3.97
CA SER A 3 -47.90 -38.31 5.27
C SER A 3 -47.22 -37.06 5.84
N ARG A 4 -47.41 -36.80 7.14
CA ARG A 4 -46.87 -35.64 7.87
C ARG A 4 -45.35 -35.44 7.68
N SER A 5 -44.62 -36.51 7.35
CA SER A 5 -43.19 -36.52 7.02
C SER A 5 -42.85 -35.88 5.66
N LYS A 6 -43.70 -36.05 4.64
CA LYS A 6 -43.50 -35.43 3.31
C LYS A 6 -43.68 -33.92 3.36
N THR A 7 -44.68 -33.44 4.10
CA THR A 7 -44.94 -32.01 4.29
C THR A 7 -43.83 -31.32 5.10
N PHE A 8 -43.18 -32.03 6.02
CA PHE A 8 -42.04 -31.50 6.78
C PHE A 8 -40.78 -31.34 5.91
N ARG A 9 -40.43 -32.35 5.09
CA ARG A 9 -39.31 -32.25 4.14
C ARG A 9 -39.48 -31.11 3.16
N VAL A 10 -40.66 -30.97 2.55
CA VAL A 10 -40.93 -29.88 1.59
C VAL A 10 -40.72 -28.51 2.22
N LYS A 11 -41.09 -28.32 3.49
CA LYS A 11 -40.83 -27.04 4.20
C LYS A 11 -39.33 -26.79 4.39
N ILE A 12 -38.56 -27.82 4.74
CA ILE A 12 -37.09 -27.71 4.86
C ILE A 12 -36.47 -27.37 3.50
N ASP A 13 -36.90 -28.04 2.43
CA ASP A 13 -36.37 -27.81 1.08
C ASP A 13 -36.64 -26.37 0.61
N ILE A 14 -37.83 -25.83 0.90
CA ILE A 14 -38.18 -24.42 0.60
C ILE A 14 -37.30 -23.45 1.39
N VAL A 15 -37.06 -23.71 2.67
CA VAL A 15 -36.18 -22.87 3.51
C VAL A 15 -34.75 -22.91 2.98
N LEU A 16 -34.22 -24.09 2.67
CA LEU A 16 -32.87 -24.23 2.10
C LEU A 16 -32.76 -23.54 0.73
N ALA A 17 -33.74 -23.71 -0.16
CA ALA A 17 -33.76 -23.03 -1.45
C ALA A 17 -33.80 -21.50 -1.30
N SER A 18 -34.57 -21.00 -0.34
CA SER A 18 -34.64 -19.56 -0.04
C SER A 18 -33.31 -19.03 0.49
N LEU A 19 -32.65 -19.75 1.40
CA LEU A 19 -31.33 -19.40 1.91
C LEU A 19 -30.27 -19.38 0.80
N LEU A 20 -30.25 -20.39 -0.07
CA LEU A 20 -29.34 -20.44 -1.22
C LEU A 20 -29.58 -19.28 -2.19
N PHE A 21 -30.84 -18.95 -2.46
CA PHE A 21 -31.20 -17.82 -3.31
C PHE A 21 -30.73 -16.49 -2.72
N ILE A 22 -30.95 -16.28 -1.41
CA ILE A 22 -30.48 -15.09 -0.69
C ILE A 22 -28.95 -15.01 -0.73
N CYS A 23 -28.24 -16.10 -0.46
CA CYS A 23 -26.77 -16.16 -0.59
C CYS A 23 -26.32 -15.81 -2.02
N GLY A 24 -27.03 -16.29 -3.04
CA GLY A 24 -26.77 -15.95 -4.44
C GLY A 24 -26.92 -14.46 -4.75
N ILE A 25 -27.98 -13.83 -4.22
CA ILE A 25 -28.17 -12.37 -4.35
C ILE A 25 -27.03 -11.61 -3.69
N PHE A 26 -26.64 -11.98 -2.46
CA PHE A 26 -25.52 -11.33 -1.77
C PHE A 26 -24.20 -11.48 -2.54
N GLY A 27 -23.92 -12.69 -3.05
CA GLY A 27 -22.75 -12.94 -3.89
C GLY A 27 -22.73 -12.10 -5.17
N PHE A 28 -23.88 -11.95 -5.82
CA PHE A 28 -24.03 -11.10 -7.01
C PHE A 28 -23.82 -9.61 -6.69
N ILE A 29 -24.41 -9.09 -5.62
CA ILE A 29 -24.21 -7.69 -5.20
C ILE A 29 -22.73 -7.44 -4.88
N TYR A 30 -22.10 -8.37 -4.17
CA TYR A 30 -20.69 -8.29 -3.82
C TYR A 30 -19.78 -8.29 -5.07
N SER A 31 -20.05 -9.16 -6.05
CA SER A 31 -19.25 -9.24 -7.27
C SER A 31 -19.39 -7.99 -8.15
N VAL A 32 -20.59 -7.42 -8.24
CA VAL A 32 -20.84 -6.15 -8.94
C VAL A 32 -20.07 -5.01 -8.29
N ARG A 33 -20.14 -4.88 -6.96
CA ARG A 33 -19.39 -3.84 -6.21
C ARG A 33 -17.89 -3.97 -6.41
N THR A 34 -17.37 -5.20 -6.30
CA THR A 34 -15.95 -5.49 -6.52
C THR A 34 -15.52 -5.13 -7.94
N SER A 35 -16.33 -5.47 -8.94
CA SER A 35 -16.06 -5.16 -10.35
C SER A 35 -16.01 -3.66 -10.60
N ILE A 36 -16.97 -2.90 -10.07
CA ILE A 36 -17.02 -1.43 -10.18
C ILE A 36 -15.79 -0.79 -9.52
N ALA A 37 -15.42 -1.27 -8.32
CA ALA A 37 -14.23 -0.79 -7.63
C ALA A 37 -12.96 -1.07 -8.45
N LEU A 38 -12.76 -2.31 -8.92
CA LEU A 38 -11.58 -2.68 -9.72
C LEU A 38 -11.50 -1.90 -11.03
N ILE A 39 -12.63 -1.70 -11.71
CA ILE A 39 -12.74 -0.87 -12.91
C ILE A 39 -12.27 0.56 -12.61
N SER A 40 -12.77 1.13 -11.51
CA SER A 40 -12.42 2.49 -11.11
C SER A 40 -10.94 2.59 -10.79
N TYR A 41 -10.34 1.56 -10.18
CA TYR A 41 -8.91 1.50 -9.87
C TYR A 41 -8.10 1.51 -11.15
N LYS A 42 -8.42 0.61 -12.08
CA LYS A 42 -7.70 0.51 -13.36
C LYS A 42 -7.79 1.81 -14.15
N LYS A 43 -8.95 2.47 -14.14
CA LYS A 43 -9.14 3.77 -14.77
C LYS A 43 -8.27 4.85 -14.13
N VAL A 44 -8.15 4.85 -12.81
CA VAL A 44 -7.36 5.82 -12.05
C VAL A 44 -5.86 5.62 -12.27
N LYS A 45 -5.36 4.39 -12.06
CA LYS A 45 -3.93 4.08 -12.10
C LYS A 45 -3.37 3.95 -13.53
N TYR A 46 -4.13 3.36 -14.45
CA TYR A 46 -3.63 3.04 -15.80
C TYR A 46 -4.27 3.84 -16.93
N GLY A 47 -5.28 4.69 -16.64
CA GLY A 47 -5.95 5.47 -17.69
C GLY A 47 -6.71 4.64 -18.74
N PHE A 48 -6.94 3.34 -18.50
CA PHE A 48 -7.36 2.39 -19.55
C PHE A 48 -8.58 1.52 -19.20
N PHE A 49 -9.35 1.18 -20.24
CA PHE A 49 -10.38 0.14 -20.28
C PHE A 49 -10.16 -0.76 -21.51
N PRO A 50 -10.30 -2.10 -21.40
CA PRO A 50 -10.34 -2.95 -22.58
C PRO A 50 -11.57 -2.57 -23.44
N GLY A 51 -11.32 -2.00 -24.62
CA GLY A 51 -12.34 -1.64 -25.61
C GLY A 51 -12.45 -0.15 -25.98
N SER A 52 -11.75 0.76 -25.30
CA SER A 52 -11.73 2.19 -25.67
C SER A 52 -10.38 2.60 -26.28
N ARG A 53 -10.36 3.08 -27.53
CA ARG A 53 -9.16 3.60 -28.22
C ARG A 53 -8.68 4.99 -27.76
N LYS A 54 -9.32 5.58 -26.76
CA LYS A 54 -8.95 6.92 -26.26
C LYS A 54 -8.19 6.76 -24.95
N GLU A 55 -6.97 7.28 -24.92
CA GLU A 55 -6.21 7.49 -23.69
C GLU A 55 -7.03 8.41 -22.78
N VAL A 56 -7.45 7.90 -21.62
CA VAL A 56 -8.00 8.75 -20.57
C VAL A 56 -6.80 9.18 -19.73
N PRO A 57 -6.58 10.48 -19.50
CA PRO A 57 -5.41 10.94 -18.75
C PRO A 57 -5.36 10.26 -17.39
N GLN A 58 -4.18 9.73 -17.03
CA GLN A 58 -3.90 9.26 -15.68
C GLN A 58 -4.20 10.40 -14.70
N ILE A 59 -4.76 10.03 -13.54
CA ILE A 59 -5.10 11.03 -12.53
C ILE A 59 -3.82 11.34 -11.76
N TYR A 60 -3.13 12.38 -12.18
CA TYR A 60 -1.93 12.87 -11.50
C TYR A 60 -2.25 13.64 -10.20
N ASN A 61 -3.52 14.01 -9.98
CA ASN A 61 -3.90 14.81 -8.81
C ASN A 61 -4.20 13.92 -7.59
N SER A 62 -3.32 13.96 -6.58
CA SER A 62 -3.47 13.24 -5.30
C SER A 62 -4.81 13.47 -4.60
N ILE A 63 -5.44 14.66 -4.72
CA ILE A 63 -6.76 14.94 -4.13
C ILE A 63 -7.84 14.12 -4.82
N GLU A 64 -7.77 14.03 -6.15
CA GLU A 64 -8.74 13.23 -6.92
C GLU A 64 -8.51 11.74 -6.70
N ALA A 65 -7.26 11.28 -6.66
CA ALA A 65 -6.90 9.90 -6.31
C ALA A 65 -7.41 9.54 -4.92
N SER A 66 -7.19 10.40 -3.93
CA SER A 66 -7.69 10.28 -2.55
C SER A 66 -9.22 10.18 -2.49
N ARG A 67 -9.92 11.07 -3.19
CA ARG A 67 -11.39 11.07 -3.26
C ARG A 67 -11.91 9.79 -3.91
N LYS A 68 -11.28 9.34 -4.99
CA LYS A 68 -11.66 8.09 -5.67
C LYS A 68 -11.33 6.87 -4.82
N ALA A 69 -10.22 6.87 -4.09
CA ALA A 69 -9.87 5.83 -3.14
C ALA A 69 -10.90 5.73 -2.02
N PHE A 70 -11.32 6.86 -1.45
CA PHE A 70 -12.37 6.89 -0.43
C PHE A 70 -13.72 6.38 -0.95
N ASN A 71 -14.13 6.82 -2.14
CA ASN A 71 -15.37 6.35 -2.77
C ASN A 71 -15.31 4.86 -3.11
N ALA A 72 -14.17 4.37 -3.60
CA ALA A 72 -13.99 2.96 -3.88
C ALA A 72 -13.94 2.12 -2.61
N HIS A 73 -13.31 2.61 -1.55
CA HIS A 73 -13.31 1.96 -0.24
C HIS A 73 -14.73 1.83 0.32
N LYS A 74 -15.61 2.84 0.15
CA LYS A 74 -17.04 2.70 0.50
C LYS A 74 -17.76 1.59 -0.27
N LEU A 75 -17.40 1.39 -1.53
CA LEU A 75 -18.01 0.36 -2.37
C LEU A 75 -17.45 -1.03 -2.07
N TYR A 76 -16.14 -1.11 -1.81
CA TYR A 76 -15.42 -2.34 -1.52
C TYR A 76 -14.30 -2.10 -0.50
N PRO A 77 -14.61 -2.16 0.82
CA PRO A 77 -13.67 -1.82 1.88
C PRO A 77 -12.42 -2.70 1.94
N GLN A 78 -12.50 -3.91 1.38
CA GLN A 78 -11.41 -4.88 1.35
C GLN A 78 -10.37 -4.60 0.24
N ASN A 79 -10.54 -3.51 -0.52
CA ASN A 79 -9.61 -3.14 -1.58
C ASN A 79 -8.50 -2.22 -1.04
N TYR A 80 -7.31 -2.78 -0.82
CA TYR A 80 -6.13 -2.03 -0.40
C TYR A 80 -5.43 -1.27 -1.54
N TYR A 81 -5.68 -1.63 -2.82
CA TYR A 81 -4.94 -1.06 -3.95
C TYR A 81 -5.19 0.45 -4.14
N PHE A 82 -6.41 0.88 -3.86
CA PHE A 82 -6.77 2.30 -3.92
C PHE A 82 -6.06 3.16 -2.88
N PRO A 83 -6.16 2.84 -1.58
CA PRO A 83 -5.41 3.59 -0.57
C PRO A 83 -3.90 3.48 -0.81
N SER A 84 -3.36 2.33 -1.25
CA SER A 84 -1.93 2.23 -1.60
C SER A 84 -1.54 3.24 -2.69
N TYR A 85 -2.29 3.27 -3.79
CA TYR A 85 -2.03 4.20 -4.89
C TYR A 85 -2.22 5.67 -4.49
N ALA A 86 -3.24 5.98 -3.70
CA ALA A 86 -3.45 7.33 -3.18
C ALA A 86 -2.31 7.78 -2.26
N ALA A 87 -1.75 6.85 -1.48
CA ALA A 87 -0.58 7.11 -0.65
C ALA A 87 0.64 7.45 -1.51
N PHE A 88 0.90 6.65 -2.54
CA PHE A 88 1.99 6.87 -3.50
C PHE A 88 1.88 8.23 -4.19
N CYS A 89 0.74 8.57 -4.79
CA CYS A 89 0.54 9.88 -5.42
C CYS A 89 0.65 11.04 -4.42
N SER A 90 0.26 10.82 -3.16
CA SER A 90 0.44 11.84 -2.12
C SER A 90 1.91 12.07 -1.81
N LEU A 91 2.73 11.02 -1.80
CA LEU A 91 4.17 11.14 -1.61
C LEU A 91 4.85 11.83 -2.80
N GLU A 92 4.50 11.48 -4.04
CA GLU A 92 5.00 12.18 -5.24
C GLU A 92 4.68 13.68 -5.19
N ASN A 93 3.42 14.02 -4.88
CA ASN A 93 3.01 15.40 -4.72
C ASN A 93 3.73 16.12 -3.57
N ALA A 94 4.20 15.41 -2.54
CA ALA A 94 5.01 16.02 -1.49
C ALA A 94 6.38 16.44 -2.07
N TYR A 95 7.00 15.58 -2.88
CA TYR A 95 8.26 15.88 -3.54
C TYR A 95 8.17 17.02 -4.56
N ASP A 96 7.01 17.15 -5.23
CA ASP A 96 6.74 18.22 -6.19
C ASP A 96 6.16 19.50 -5.55
N ALA A 97 6.04 19.55 -4.21
CA ALA A 97 5.39 20.67 -3.54
C ALA A 97 6.24 21.96 -3.59
N ASP A 98 5.61 23.07 -3.96
CA ASP A 98 6.27 24.39 -4.04
C ASP A 98 6.46 25.03 -2.66
N SER A 99 5.71 24.56 -1.66
CA SER A 99 5.74 25.10 -0.30
C SER A 99 5.88 24.03 0.77
N ARG A 100 6.49 24.40 1.90
CA ARG A 100 6.64 23.53 3.06
C ARG A 100 5.30 23.07 3.64
N GLU A 101 4.28 23.91 3.56
CA GLU A 101 2.93 23.58 4.05
C GLU A 101 2.27 22.53 3.14
N GLU A 102 2.35 22.70 1.83
CA GLU A 102 1.85 21.69 0.88
C GLU A 102 2.60 20.37 1.04
N HIS A 103 3.93 20.40 1.12
CA HIS A 103 4.74 19.22 1.41
C HIS A 103 4.23 18.49 2.64
N ARG A 104 4.05 19.21 3.76
CA ARG A 104 3.53 18.63 5.01
C ARG A 104 2.15 18.01 4.82
N GLN A 105 1.21 18.69 4.17
CA GLN A 105 -0.13 18.17 3.93
C GLN A 105 -0.12 16.90 3.08
N HIS A 106 0.76 16.85 2.09
CA HIS A 106 0.93 15.69 1.23
C HIS A 106 1.55 14.50 1.96
N ILE A 107 2.54 14.74 2.84
CA ILE A 107 3.10 13.70 3.72
C ILE A 107 2.04 13.13 4.68
N GLU A 108 1.23 13.97 5.33
CA GLU A 108 0.16 13.50 6.22
C GLU A 108 -0.87 12.64 5.47
N ARG A 109 -1.20 12.99 4.21
CA ARG A 109 -2.07 12.17 3.35
C ARG A 109 -1.41 10.84 2.97
N ALA A 110 -0.13 10.86 2.60
CA ALA A 110 0.62 9.65 2.28
C ALA A 110 0.63 8.68 3.46
N MET A 111 0.85 9.17 4.69
CA MET A 111 0.77 8.38 5.91
C MET A 111 -0.63 7.82 6.15
N HIS A 112 -1.67 8.65 6.04
CA HIS A 112 -3.05 8.22 6.27
C HIS A 112 -3.47 7.09 5.31
N PHE A 113 -3.23 7.27 4.01
CA PHE A 113 -3.64 6.29 3.01
C PHE A 113 -2.78 5.02 3.04
N SER A 114 -1.49 5.12 3.31
CA SER A 114 -0.65 3.92 3.46
C SER A 114 -1.10 3.10 4.68
N GLN A 115 -1.38 3.72 5.82
CA GLN A 115 -1.96 3.04 6.98
C GLN A 115 -3.32 2.38 6.66
N LEU A 116 -4.18 3.05 5.91
CA LEU A 116 -5.46 2.45 5.49
C LEU A 116 -5.25 1.21 4.61
N ALA A 117 -4.29 1.24 3.69
CA ALA A 117 -3.93 0.08 2.89
C ALA A 117 -3.35 -1.06 3.74
N LEU A 118 -2.47 -0.74 4.68
CA LEU A 118 -1.82 -1.70 5.57
C LEU A 118 -2.80 -2.35 6.57
N ASN A 119 -3.83 -1.63 7.00
CA ASN A 119 -4.89 -2.20 7.84
C ASN A 119 -5.70 -3.28 7.10
N ILE A 120 -5.79 -3.19 5.78
CA ILE A 120 -6.48 -4.18 4.94
C ILE A 120 -5.52 -5.31 4.54
N ASN A 121 -4.32 -4.94 4.09
CA ASN A 121 -3.27 -5.88 3.73
C ASN A 121 -1.93 -5.43 4.36
N PRO A 122 -1.57 -5.98 5.53
CA PRO A 122 -0.31 -5.65 6.18
C PRO A 122 0.93 -6.03 5.36
N GLY A 123 0.77 -6.88 4.34
CA GLY A 123 1.80 -7.38 3.43
C GLY A 123 2.07 -6.52 2.19
N GLU A 124 1.35 -5.42 2.02
CA GLU A 124 1.40 -4.62 0.80
C GLU A 124 2.73 -3.85 0.66
N PRO A 125 3.59 -4.16 -0.33
CA PRO A 125 4.94 -3.60 -0.39
C PRO A 125 4.99 -2.08 -0.67
N GLU A 126 4.13 -1.58 -1.56
CA GLU A 126 4.08 -0.17 -1.99
C GLU A 126 3.65 0.73 -0.81
N ALA A 127 2.59 0.34 -0.07
CA ALA A 127 2.09 1.02 1.11
C ALA A 127 3.08 0.96 2.28
N ARG A 128 3.77 -0.18 2.51
CA ARG A 128 4.83 -0.26 3.52
C ARG A 128 5.95 0.73 3.23
N MET A 129 6.40 0.77 1.97
CA MET A 129 7.47 1.66 1.52
C MET A 129 7.06 3.12 1.63
N VAL A 130 5.86 3.47 1.14
CA VAL A 130 5.34 4.84 1.23
C VAL A 130 5.16 5.27 2.68
N TYR A 131 4.69 4.40 3.57
CA TYR A 131 4.57 4.73 4.99
C TYR A 131 5.93 5.04 5.63
N ALA A 132 6.94 4.21 5.36
CA ALA A 132 8.30 4.42 5.85
C ALA A 132 8.92 5.70 5.28
N LEU A 133 8.77 5.97 3.99
CA LEU A 133 9.24 7.21 3.38
C LEU A 133 8.53 8.43 3.98
N ALA A 134 7.22 8.38 4.12
CA ALA A 134 6.45 9.49 4.67
C ALA A 134 6.83 9.80 6.13
N LEU A 135 7.11 8.78 6.96
CA LEU A 135 7.70 8.97 8.30
C LEU A 135 9.05 9.70 8.23
N ALA A 136 9.94 9.28 7.32
CA ALA A 136 11.25 9.91 7.15
C ALA A 136 11.12 11.37 6.65
N GLU A 137 10.20 11.66 5.73
CA GLU A 137 9.91 13.01 5.25
C GLU A 137 9.26 13.91 6.30
N LYS A 138 8.51 13.34 7.24
CA LYS A 138 7.98 14.05 8.40
C LYS A 138 9.06 14.43 9.42
N GLY A 139 10.27 13.87 9.26
CA GLY A 139 11.41 14.04 10.18
C GLY A 139 11.51 12.93 11.22
N GLU A 140 10.64 11.92 11.18
CA GLU A 140 10.58 10.78 12.10
C GLU A 140 11.45 9.62 11.57
N VAL A 141 12.70 9.92 11.17
CA VAL A 141 13.59 8.95 10.49
C VAL A 141 13.88 7.71 11.35
N ASN A 142 14.06 7.88 12.67
CA ASN A 142 14.28 6.75 13.58
C ASN A 142 13.04 5.84 13.72
N GLU A 143 11.84 6.41 13.64
CA GLU A 143 10.59 5.63 13.64
C GLU A 143 10.44 4.89 12.30
N SER A 144 10.79 5.54 11.19
CA SER A 144 10.83 4.91 9.87
C SER A 144 11.77 3.70 9.83
N ILE A 145 12.99 3.84 10.36
CA ILE A 145 13.96 2.76 10.52
C ILE A 145 13.36 1.64 11.37
N SER A 146 12.87 1.96 12.57
CA SER A 146 12.32 0.97 13.51
C SER A 146 11.17 0.18 12.89
N TYR A 147 10.28 0.87 12.18
CA TYR A 147 9.18 0.26 11.43
C TYR A 147 9.71 -0.68 10.34
N TRP A 148 10.60 -0.21 9.47
CA TRP A 148 11.10 -1.00 8.35
C TRP A 148 11.88 -2.23 8.79
N GLU A 149 12.72 -2.09 9.81
CA GLU A 149 13.46 -3.21 10.40
C GLU A 149 12.54 -4.29 10.96
N SER A 150 11.57 -3.89 11.79
CA SER A 150 10.72 -4.82 12.54
C SER A 150 9.63 -5.45 11.68
N GLU A 151 9.02 -4.65 10.79
CA GLU A 151 7.85 -5.07 10.02
C GLU A 151 8.21 -5.66 8.66
N VAL A 152 9.37 -5.32 8.09
CA VAL A 152 9.78 -5.73 6.75
C VAL A 152 11.04 -6.59 6.80
N VAL A 153 12.20 -6.02 7.16
CA VAL A 153 13.49 -6.72 7.05
C VAL A 153 13.51 -7.96 7.93
N LYS A 154 13.02 -7.91 9.16
CA LYS A 154 12.98 -9.08 10.06
C LYS A 154 12.13 -10.24 9.49
N LYS A 155 11.04 -9.92 8.79
CA LYS A 155 10.11 -10.92 8.22
C LYS A 155 10.57 -11.42 6.86
N GLU A 156 11.25 -10.56 6.10
CA GLU A 156 11.60 -10.74 4.69
C GLU A 156 13.12 -10.52 4.50
N PHE A 157 13.92 -11.04 5.44
CA PHE A 157 15.38 -10.81 5.53
C PHE A 157 16.17 -11.35 4.34
N TRP A 158 15.57 -12.23 3.54
CA TRP A 158 16.17 -12.78 2.34
C TRP A 158 16.10 -11.83 1.14
N ASN A 159 15.34 -10.73 1.24
CA ASN A 159 15.18 -9.80 0.13
C ASN A 159 16.24 -8.67 0.21
N PRO A 160 17.26 -8.67 -0.67
CA PRO A 160 18.30 -7.63 -0.66
C PRO A 160 17.75 -6.22 -0.91
N ALA A 161 16.63 -6.07 -1.62
CA ALA A 161 16.02 -4.77 -1.84
C ALA A 161 15.53 -4.11 -0.54
N HIS A 162 15.09 -4.90 0.46
CA HIS A 162 14.67 -4.36 1.74
C HIS A 162 15.85 -3.88 2.58
N HIS A 163 16.98 -4.59 2.51
CA HIS A 163 18.24 -4.18 3.15
C HIS A 163 18.80 -2.93 2.49
N GLU A 164 18.74 -2.83 1.16
CA GLU A 164 19.15 -1.62 0.46
C GLU A 164 18.30 -0.41 0.84
N PHE A 165 16.98 -0.57 0.93
CA PHE A 165 16.10 0.49 1.42
C PHE A 165 16.41 0.87 2.88
N LEU A 166 16.68 -0.13 3.73
CA LEU A 166 17.07 0.11 5.12
C LEU A 166 18.38 0.91 5.21
N ALA A 167 19.38 0.56 4.40
CA ALA A 167 20.65 1.29 4.33
C ALA A 167 20.46 2.75 3.90
N LYS A 168 19.53 3.03 2.98
CA LYS A 168 19.15 4.40 2.60
C LYS A 168 18.55 5.17 3.78
N LEU A 169 17.68 4.55 4.57
CA LEU A 169 17.12 5.16 5.79
C LEU A 169 18.21 5.44 6.84
N TYR A 170 19.13 4.49 7.05
CA TYR A 170 20.25 4.67 7.94
C TYR A 170 21.17 5.83 7.53
N ASN A 171 21.49 5.92 6.24
CA ASN A 171 22.28 7.02 5.70
C ASN A 171 21.58 8.37 5.94
N ARG A 172 20.25 8.40 5.75
CA ARG A 172 19.42 9.60 5.97
C ARG A 172 19.35 10.04 7.44
N ALA A 173 19.41 9.13 8.41
CA ALA A 173 19.46 9.50 9.83
C ALA A 173 20.75 10.24 10.19
N SER A 174 21.85 9.92 9.50
CA SER A 174 23.14 10.60 9.60
C SER A 174 23.78 10.64 11.00
N ASP A 175 23.30 9.85 11.96
CA ASP A 175 23.98 9.65 13.25
C ASP A 175 25.04 8.53 13.16
N PRO A 176 26.11 8.59 13.98
CA PRO A 176 27.23 7.65 13.88
C PRO A 176 26.85 6.18 14.03
N GLU A 177 25.80 5.86 14.77
CA GLU A 177 25.40 4.47 15.00
C GLU A 177 24.65 3.92 13.79
N ASN A 178 23.68 4.67 13.26
CA ASN A 178 22.99 4.29 12.03
C ASN A 178 23.93 4.26 10.83
N LEU A 179 24.93 5.14 10.75
CA LEU A 179 25.95 5.07 9.69
C LEU A 179 26.76 3.76 9.73
N LYS A 180 27.12 3.25 10.92
CA LYS A 180 27.75 1.92 11.04
C LYS A 180 26.80 0.82 10.59
N LYS A 181 25.52 0.90 10.95
CA LYS A 181 24.52 -0.07 10.49
C LYS A 181 24.35 -0.04 8.97
N ALA A 182 24.34 1.15 8.35
CA ALA A 182 24.32 1.29 6.90
C ALA A 182 25.51 0.57 6.24
N VAL A 183 26.71 0.71 6.82
CA VAL A 183 27.91 0.00 6.35
C VAL A 183 27.77 -1.52 6.52
N ASN A 184 27.12 -2.01 7.57
CA ASN A 184 26.88 -3.44 7.77
C ASN A 184 25.96 -4.04 6.69
N GLU A 185 25.08 -3.24 6.08
CA GLU A 185 24.21 -3.66 4.99
C GLU A 185 24.91 -3.77 3.62
N LEU A 186 26.18 -3.33 3.50
CA LEU A 186 26.98 -3.39 2.25
C LEU A 186 26.88 -4.68 1.44
N PRO A 187 26.85 -5.89 2.04
CA PRO A 187 26.73 -7.15 1.29
C PRO A 187 25.44 -7.27 0.48
N PHE A 188 24.38 -6.55 0.85
CA PHE A 188 23.06 -6.61 0.20
C PHE A 188 22.82 -5.47 -0.78
N ILE A 189 23.74 -4.48 -0.86
CA ILE A 189 23.57 -3.28 -1.70
C ILE A 189 23.95 -3.58 -3.14
N HIS A 190 22.98 -3.41 -4.04
CA HIS A 190 23.18 -3.54 -5.48
C HIS A 190 23.30 -2.19 -6.18
N ASP A 191 22.69 -1.15 -5.62
CA ASP A 191 22.83 0.22 -6.12
C ASP A 191 24.29 0.68 -6.11
N SER A 192 24.78 1.09 -7.28
CA SER A 192 26.22 1.35 -7.47
C SER A 192 26.70 2.64 -6.81
N GLU A 193 25.81 3.63 -6.63
CA GLU A 193 26.14 4.92 -6.04
C GLU A 193 26.18 4.78 -4.52
N LEU A 194 25.10 4.27 -3.92
CA LEU A 194 25.03 4.00 -2.49
C LEU A 194 26.16 3.07 -2.04
N ARG A 195 26.47 2.03 -2.82
CA ARG A 195 27.58 1.13 -2.49
C ARG A 195 28.93 1.85 -2.44
N LYS A 196 29.20 2.79 -3.35
CA LYS A 196 30.43 3.59 -3.33
C LYS A 196 30.46 4.49 -2.09
N GLU A 197 29.37 5.18 -1.81
CA GLU A 197 29.24 6.05 -0.64
C GLU A 197 29.51 5.29 0.67
N LEU A 198 28.89 4.12 0.84
CA LEU A 198 29.06 3.30 2.04
C LEU A 198 30.48 2.70 2.16
N ILE A 199 31.17 2.43 1.04
CA ILE A 199 32.57 2.02 1.06
C ILE A 199 33.48 3.14 1.55
N GLU A 200 33.27 4.38 1.10
CA GLU A 200 34.05 5.52 1.59
C GLU A 200 33.73 5.83 3.06
N LEU A 201 32.46 5.77 3.45
CA LEU A 201 32.02 5.91 4.83
C LEU A 201 32.69 4.86 5.74
N LYS A 202 32.78 3.61 5.29
CA LYS A 202 33.48 2.54 6.02
C LYS A 202 34.94 2.91 6.31
N LYS A 203 35.67 3.42 5.33
CA LYS A 203 37.07 3.85 5.51
C LYS A 203 37.22 5.00 6.51
N ILE A 204 36.21 5.88 6.60
CA ILE A 204 36.21 6.99 7.55
C ILE A 204 35.95 6.48 8.97
N LEU A 205 35.02 5.54 9.14
CA LEU A 205 34.67 4.97 10.44
C LEU A 205 35.73 4.03 11.02
N GLU A 206 36.60 3.47 10.17
CA GLU A 206 37.72 2.59 10.57
C GLU A 206 39.02 3.35 10.93
N LYS A 207 39.05 4.68 10.76
CA LYS A 207 40.17 5.56 11.16
C LYS A 207 39.98 6.14 12.55
#